data_AF-T1CL92-F1
#
_entry.id   AF-T1CL92-F1
#
_cell.length_a   1.000
_cell.length_b   1.000
_cell.length_c   1.000
_cell.angle_alpha   90.00
_cell.angle_beta   90.00
_cell.angle_gamma   90.00
#
_symmetry.space_group_name_H-M   'P 1'
#
loop_
_entity.id
_entity.type
_entity.pdbx_description
1 polymer ?
#
loop_
_entity_poly.entity_id
_entity_poly.type
_entity_poly.pdbx_seq_one_letter_code
_entity_poly.pdbx_strand_id
1 'polypeptide(L)' 'SLVSVPPETSHRGFDEAERARLGIGDGLVRLSLGIEDPADLVRDLNEALDGLPGGAADGTYRPIRQ' A
#
# COMPACT_ATOMS: atom_id res chain seq x y z
N SER A 1 10.09 -8.60 -5.51
CA SER A 1 9.15 -8.00 -4.56
C SER A 1 7.72 -8.19 -5.06
N LEU A 2 6.71 -8.16 -4.19
CA LEU A 2 5.29 -8.37 -4.54
C LEU A 2 4.40 -7.22 -4.03
N VAL A 3 3.36 -6.90 -4.78
CA VAL A 3 2.30 -5.95 -4.41
C VAL A 3 0.93 -6.65 -4.46
N SER A 4 0.03 -6.30 -3.55
CA SER A 4 -1.35 -6.79 -3.54
C SER A 4 -2.31 -5.71 -3.02
N VAL A 5 -3.55 -5.74 -3.51
CA VAL A 5 -4.67 -4.92 -2.99
C VAL A 5 -5.52 -5.81 -2.08
N PRO A 6 -5.41 -5.72 -0.74
CA PRO A 6 -6.05 -6.65 0.18
C PRO A 6 -7.59 -6.73 0.04
N PRO A 7 -8.34 -5.62 -0.13
CA PRO A 7 -9.78 -5.68 -0.39
C PRO A 7 -10.17 -6.59 -1.56
N GLU A 8 -9.35 -6.63 -2.61
CA GLU A 8 -9.60 -7.39 -3.83
C GLU A 8 -8.99 -8.81 -3.80
N THR A 9 -8.19 -9.13 -2.77
CA THR A 9 -7.44 -10.38 -2.70
C THR A 9 -7.67 -11.10 -1.37
N SER A 10 -6.71 -11.03 -0.44
CA SER A 10 -6.73 -11.80 0.81
C SER A 10 -7.89 -11.47 1.74
N HIS A 11 -8.48 -10.27 1.62
CA HIS A 11 -9.58 -9.80 2.46
C HIS A 11 -10.89 -9.62 1.69
N ARG A 12 -10.98 -10.20 0.47
CA ARG A 12 -12.19 -10.16 -0.37
C ARG A 12 -13.42 -10.79 0.28
N GLY A 13 -13.23 -11.68 1.27
CA GLY A 13 -14.32 -12.34 1.98
C GLY A 13 -15.03 -11.49 3.03
N PHE A 14 -14.46 -10.34 3.42
CA PHE A 14 -15.08 -9.43 4.39
C PHE A 14 -15.99 -8.43 3.68
N ASP A 15 -17.12 -8.10 4.31
CA ASP A 15 -17.93 -6.97 3.85
C ASP A 15 -17.23 -5.63 4.12
N GLU A 16 -17.78 -4.55 3.56
CA GLU A 16 -17.20 -3.20 3.68
C GLU A 16 -17.10 -2.73 5.15
N ALA A 17 -18.10 -3.04 5.98
CA ALA A 17 -18.15 -2.62 7.37
C ALA A 17 -17.09 -3.37 8.20
N GLU A 18 -16.88 -4.65 7.94
CA GLU A 18 -15.83 -5.46 8.55
C GLU A 18 -14.44 -4.98 8.14
N ARG A 19 -14.22 -4.71 6.84
CA ARG A 19 -12.94 -4.15 6.37
C ARG A 19 -12.63 -2.80 7.01
N ALA A 20 -13.62 -1.90 7.07
CA ALA A 20 -13.47 -0.59 7.70
C ALA A 20 -13.11 -0.70 9.19
N ARG A 21 -13.73 -1.63 9.93
CA ARG A 21 -13.41 -1.89 11.35
C ARG A 21 -11.98 -2.40 11.55
N LEU A 22 -11.45 -3.14 10.59
CA LEU A 22 -10.06 -3.64 10.59
C LEU A 22 -9.04 -2.61 10.07
N GLY A 23 -9.48 -1.40 9.69
CA GLY A 23 -8.61 -0.39 9.09
C GLY A 23 -8.20 -0.70 7.65
N ILE A 24 -8.94 -1.56 6.96
CA ILE A 24 -8.71 -1.95 5.57
C ILE A 24 -9.56 -1.05 4.67
N GLY A 25 -8.97 0.04 4.19
CA GLY A 25 -9.61 0.91 3.20
C GLY A 25 -9.42 0.41 1.77
N ASP A 26 -10.25 0.90 0.84
CA ASP A 26 -10.21 0.50 -0.58
C ASP A 26 -8.91 0.92 -1.29
N GLY A 27 -8.23 1.96 -0.80
CA GLY A 27 -6.92 2.40 -1.28
C GLY A 27 -5.73 1.68 -0.65
N LEU A 28 -5.94 0.65 0.18
CA LEU A 28 -4.85 -0.06 0.85
C LEU A 28 -4.02 -0.86 -0.15
N VAL A 29 -2.73 -0.54 -0.22
CA VAL A 29 -1.72 -1.32 -0.95
C VAL A 29 -0.79 -2.01 0.05
N ARG A 30 -0.59 -3.31 -0.11
CA ARG A 30 0.36 -4.09 0.70
C ARG A 30 1.56 -4.47 -0.13
N LEU A 31 2.76 -4.15 0.36
CA LEU A 31 4.03 -4.53 -0.23
C LEU A 31 4.67 -5.67 0.57
N SER A 32 5.18 -6.68 -0.13
CA SER A 32 6.08 -7.70 0.42
C SER A 32 7.44 -7.51 -0.22
N LEU A 33 8.34 -6.86 0.54
CA LEU A 33 9.70 -6.56 0.10
C LEU A 33 10.53 -7.86 0.07
N GLY A 34 11.25 -8.06 -1.04
CA GLY A 34 12.20 -9.14 -1.19
C GLY A 34 13.56 -8.78 -0.62
N ILE A 35 14.60 -9.38 -1.20
CA ILE A 35 16.00 -9.18 -0.83
C ILE A 35 16.78 -8.38 -1.90
N GLU A 36 16.07 -7.61 -2.72
CA GLU A 36 16.67 -6.79 -3.77
C GLU A 36 17.46 -5.61 -3.19
N ASP A 37 18.22 -4.93 -4.05
CA ASP A 37 18.90 -3.69 -3.68
C ASP A 37 17.88 -2.63 -3.26
N PRO A 38 18.04 -1.98 -2.08
CA PRO A 38 17.12 -0.95 -1.63
C PRO A 38 16.98 0.24 -2.59
N ALA A 39 18.05 0.61 -3.31
CA ALA A 39 18.01 1.72 -4.25
C ALA A 39 17.15 1.41 -5.48
N ASP A 40 17.17 0.16 -5.94
CA ASP A 40 16.30 -0.28 -7.04
C ASP A 40 14.82 -0.27 -6.61
N LEU A 41 14.51 -0.71 -5.39
CA LEU A 41 13.14 -0.68 -4.85
C LEU A 41 12.62 0.75 -4.69
N VAL A 42 13.45 1.67 -4.18
CA VAL A 42 13.07 3.08 -4.04
C VAL A 42 12.86 3.72 -5.41
N ARG A 43 13.73 3.44 -6.38
CA ARG A 43 13.57 3.95 -7.76
C ARG A 43 12.24 3.47 -8.37
N ASP A 44 11.95 2.18 -8.29
CA ASP A 44 10.72 1.58 -8.84
C ASP A 44 9.46 2.21 -8.24
N LEU A 45 9.44 2.41 -6.91
CA LEU A 45 8.32 3.06 -6.23
C LEU A 45 8.18 4.54 -6.60
N ASN A 46 9.27 5.29 -6.74
CA ASN A 46 9.22 6.69 -7.15
C ASN A 46 8.69 6.83 -8.58
N GLU A 47 9.21 6.03 -9.52
CA GLU A 47 8.74 6.03 -10.92
C GLU A 47 7.23 5.75 -11.02
N ALA A 48 6.72 4.80 -10.22
CA ALA A 48 5.31 4.47 -10.19
C ALA A 48 4.43 5.58 -9.58
N LEU A 49 4.90 6.23 -8.49
CA LEU A 49 4.13 7.22 -7.75
C LEU A 49 4.16 8.61 -8.38
N ASP A 50 5.29 9.02 -8.96
CA ASP A 50 5.48 10.35 -9.57
C ASP A 50 4.58 10.55 -10.80
N GLY A 51 4.17 9.46 -11.46
CA GLY A 51 3.24 9.49 -12.60
C GLY A 51 1.76 9.67 -12.22
N LEU A 52 1.41 9.66 -10.93
CA LEU A 52 0.01 9.73 -10.49
C LEU A 52 -0.46 11.19 -10.29
N PRO A 53 -1.66 11.56 -10.79
CA PRO A 53 -2.23 12.87 -10.53
C PRO A 53 -2.63 13.01 -9.06
N GLY A 54 -2.05 13.99 -8.36
CA GLY A 54 -2.24 14.18 -6.91
C GLY A 54 -0.93 13.94 -6.16
N GLY A 55 0.04 14.82 -6.40
CA GLY A 55 1.41 14.67 -5.92
C GLY A 55 1.53 14.63 -4.39
N ALA A 56 2.48 13.80 -3.96
CA ALA A 56 3.09 13.68 -2.64
C ALA A 56 2.13 13.79 -1.45
N ALA A 57 1.83 12.63 -0.84
CA ALA A 57 1.58 12.62 0.60
C ALA A 57 2.69 13.45 1.28
N ASP A 58 2.34 14.25 2.28
CA ASP A 58 3.18 15.25 2.95
C ASP A 58 4.45 14.69 3.64
N GLY A 59 4.83 13.45 3.35
CA GLY A 59 5.95 12.73 3.95
C GLY A 59 5.71 12.34 5.40
N THR A 60 4.52 12.64 5.96
CA THR A 60 4.24 12.33 7.35
C THR A 60 3.99 10.84 7.51
N TYR A 61 5.02 10.12 7.95
CA TYR A 61 4.86 8.75 8.45
C TYR A 61 3.90 8.77 9.65
N ARG A 62 2.67 8.30 9.43
CA ARG A 62 1.71 8.05 10.50
C ARG A 62 1.77 6.57 10.85
N PRO A 63 2.29 6.20 12.05
CA PRO A 63 2.35 4.80 12.43
C PRO A 63 0.93 4.24 12.49
N ILE A 64 0.76 3.06 11.91
CA ILE A 64 -0.48 2.30 11.99
C ILE A 64 -0.64 1.91 13.47
N ARG A 65 -1.69 2.39 14.14
CA ARG A 65 -2.00 1.94 15.51
C ARG A 65 -2.46 0.49 15.40
N GLN A 66 -1.66 -0.44 15.92
CA GLN A 66 -2.09 -1.82 16.17
C GLN A 66 -3.15 -1.86 17.26
#